data_AF-A7EKS2-F1
#
_entry.id   AF-A7EKS2-F1
#
_cell.length_a   1.000
_cell.length_b   1.000
_cell.length_c   1.000
_cell.angle_alpha   90.00
_cell.angle_beta   90.00
_cell.angle_gamma   90.00
#
_symmetry.space_group_name_H-M   'P 1'
#
loop_
_entity.id
_entity.type
_entity.pdbx_description
1 polymer ?
#
loop_
_entity_poly.entity_id
_entity_poly.type
_entity_poly.pdbx_seq_one_letter_code
_entity_poly.pdbx_strand_id
1 'polypeptide(L)'
;MDKASKSVRDGRTYKERSQPEERKRWGLLEKHKDYSARARDFNKKKAKLKALKQKVLEKNPDEFYFGMVNKKGPVKTGKKYTGTVNGDRGNQVLDQDAVRLFKTQDLGYVRTMRNKALKEVEELEKRTEY
;
A
#
# COMPACT_ATOMS: atom_id res chain seq x y z
N MET A 1 -36.34 -35.60 -14.60
CA MET A 1 -36.73 -35.12 -13.26
C MET A 1 -37.01 -33.64 -13.39
N ASP A 2 -38.23 -33.34 -13.83
CA ASP A 2 -38.61 -32.04 -14.38
C ASP A 2 -38.66 -30.96 -13.30
N LYS A 3 -38.01 -29.81 -13.56
CA LYS A 3 -38.06 -28.61 -12.71
C LYS A 3 -39.44 -27.92 -12.72
N ALA A 4 -40.46 -28.54 -13.32
CA ALA A 4 -41.74 -27.91 -13.67
C ALA A 4 -42.80 -27.90 -12.55
N SER A 5 -42.56 -28.52 -11.39
CA SER A 5 -43.56 -28.62 -10.29
C SER A 5 -43.12 -28.00 -8.96
N LYS A 6 -42.14 -27.08 -8.95
CA LYS A 6 -41.76 -26.39 -7.70
C LYS A 6 -42.74 -25.27 -7.36
N SER A 7 -43.33 -25.37 -6.17
CA SER A 7 -44.19 -24.32 -5.64
C SER A 7 -43.37 -23.05 -5.34
N VAL A 8 -44.00 -21.87 -5.38
CA VAL A 8 -43.35 -20.60 -5.00
C VAL A 8 -42.72 -20.66 -3.60
N ARG A 9 -43.26 -21.51 -2.70
CA ARG A 9 -42.72 -21.74 -1.35
C ARG A 9 -41.36 -22.43 -1.34
N ASP A 10 -41.08 -23.29 -2.32
CA ASP A 10 -39.83 -24.06 -2.43
C ASP A 10 -38.70 -23.28 -3.10
N GLY A 11 -39.03 -22.15 -3.75
CA GLY A 11 -38.07 -21.20 -4.31
C GLY A 11 -37.72 -20.04 -3.36
N ARG A 12 -38.25 -20.03 -2.13
CA ARG A 12 -38.01 -18.92 -1.18
C ARG A 12 -36.53 -18.86 -0.78
N THR A 13 -35.98 -17.65 -0.81
CA THR A 13 -34.64 -17.39 -0.32
C THR A 13 -34.63 -17.38 1.20
N TYR A 14 -33.79 -18.22 1.81
CA TYR A 14 -33.57 -18.21 3.25
C TYR A 14 -32.60 -17.08 3.62
N LYS A 15 -33.02 -16.22 4.54
CA LYS A 15 -32.18 -15.11 5.04
C LYS A 15 -31.24 -15.61 6.14
N GLU A 16 -30.02 -15.11 6.14
CA GLU A 16 -29.04 -15.38 7.19
C GLU A 16 -29.34 -14.57 8.47
N ARG A 17 -29.07 -15.13 9.65
CA ARG A 17 -29.24 -14.44 10.95
C ARG A 17 -28.08 -13.49 11.24
N SER A 18 -28.39 -12.34 11.83
CA SER A 18 -27.41 -11.37 12.35
C SER A 18 -26.69 -11.86 13.62
N GLN A 19 -25.63 -11.14 14.02
CA GLN A 19 -24.96 -11.32 15.31
C GLN A 19 -25.91 -10.90 16.45
N PRO A 20 -25.97 -11.62 17.59
CA PRO A 20 -26.71 -11.18 18.76
C PRO A 20 -26.25 -9.82 19.30
N GLU A 21 -27.21 -9.02 19.78
CA GLU A 21 -26.99 -7.65 20.25
C GLU A 21 -25.86 -7.54 21.29
N GLU A 22 -25.87 -8.42 22.30
CA GLU A 22 -24.87 -8.46 23.37
C GLU A 22 -23.43 -8.66 22.86
N ARG A 23 -23.28 -9.29 21.69
CA ARG A 23 -22.01 -9.65 21.06
C ARG A 23 -21.64 -8.78 19.87
N LYS A 24 -22.40 -7.72 19.58
CA LYS A 24 -22.09 -6.78 18.48
C LYS A 24 -20.69 -6.17 18.58
N ARG A 25 -20.16 -6.00 19.80
CA ARG A 25 -18.80 -5.48 20.05
C ARG A 25 -17.69 -6.29 19.35
N TRP A 26 -17.93 -7.57 19.06
CA TRP A 26 -16.95 -8.47 18.43
C TRP A 26 -16.99 -8.42 16.89
N GLY A 27 -17.84 -7.56 16.33
CA GLY A 27 -18.03 -7.43 14.89
C GLY A 27 -18.99 -8.48 14.32
N LEU A 28 -18.88 -8.69 13.01
CA LEU A 28 -19.77 -9.53 12.23
C LEU A 28 -19.67 -11.01 12.65
N LEU A 29 -20.82 -11.69 12.78
CA LEU A 29 -20.86 -13.13 12.99
C LEU A 29 -20.53 -13.85 11.68
N GLU A 30 -19.31 -14.37 11.61
CA GLU A 30 -18.82 -15.14 10.47
C GLU A 30 -19.73 -16.34 10.14
N LYS A 31 -20.05 -16.50 8.86
CA LYS A 31 -20.80 -17.65 8.35
C LYS A 31 -19.90 -18.57 7.54
N HIS A 32 -20.45 -19.71 7.11
CA HIS A 32 -19.69 -20.71 6.36
C HIS A 32 -19.03 -20.14 5.08
N LYS A 33 -19.68 -19.19 4.38
CA LYS A 33 -19.11 -18.54 3.20
C LYS A 33 -17.84 -17.74 3.56
N ASP A 34 -17.87 -17.05 4.68
CA ASP A 34 -16.80 -16.18 5.16
C ASP A 34 -15.63 -17.05 5.66
N TYR A 35 -15.95 -18.12 6.41
CA TYR A 35 -14.99 -19.14 6.81
C TYR A 35 -14.29 -19.76 5.60
N SER A 36 -15.06 -20.16 4.59
CA SER A 36 -14.51 -20.72 3.36
C SER A 36 -13.62 -19.74 2.62
N ALA A 37 -13.92 -18.43 2.64
CA ALA A 37 -13.03 -17.41 2.08
C ALA A 37 -11.75 -17.25 2.91
N ARG A 38 -11.86 -17.16 4.24
CA ARG A 38 -10.73 -17.03 5.16
C ARG A 38 -9.79 -18.24 5.11
N ALA A 39 -10.35 -19.45 5.12
CA ALA A 39 -9.58 -20.70 5.04
C ALA A 39 -8.81 -20.80 3.72
N ARG A 40 -9.43 -20.41 2.60
CA ARG A 40 -8.76 -20.35 1.29
C ARG A 40 -7.59 -19.36 1.28
N ASP A 41 -7.78 -18.15 1.80
CA ASP A 41 -6.70 -17.15 1.90
C ASP A 41 -5.54 -17.64 2.78
N PHE A 42 -5.85 -18.19 3.96
CA PHE A 42 -4.86 -18.76 4.86
C PHE A 42 -4.06 -19.89 4.20
N ASN A 43 -4.74 -20.84 3.55
CA ASN A 43 -4.09 -21.94 2.85
C ASN A 43 -3.22 -21.46 1.69
N LYS A 44 -3.66 -20.43 0.94
CA LYS A 44 -2.85 -19.80 -0.11
C LYS A 44 -1.57 -19.18 0.46
N LYS A 45 -1.67 -18.44 1.56
CA LYS A 45 -0.49 -17.85 2.26
C LYS A 45 0.44 -18.94 2.79
N LYS A 46 -0.10 -19.99 3.41
CA LYS A 46 0.65 -21.14 3.92
C LYS A 46 1.42 -21.86 2.80
N ALA A 47 0.78 -22.12 1.66
CA ALA A 47 1.41 -22.73 0.49
C ALA A 47 2.55 -21.85 -0.05
N LYS A 48 2.33 -20.54 -0.17
CA LYS A 48 3.37 -19.59 -0.60
C LYS A 48 4.58 -19.59 0.34
N LEU A 49 4.35 -19.57 1.65
CA LEU A 49 5.43 -19.62 2.64
C LEU A 49 6.20 -20.95 2.59
N LYS A 50 5.51 -22.09 2.39
CA LYS A 50 6.15 -23.39 2.20
C LYS A 50 7.07 -23.40 0.99
N ALA A 51 6.59 -22.89 -0.15
CA ALA A 51 7.40 -22.79 -1.37
C ALA A 51 8.63 -21.88 -1.19
N LEU A 52 8.48 -20.74 -0.50
CA LEU A 52 9.61 -19.85 -0.21
C LEU A 52 10.65 -20.52 0.70
N LYS A 53 10.21 -21.28 1.72
CA LYS A 53 11.12 -22.05 2.59
C LYS A 53 11.89 -23.10 1.80
N GLN A 54 11.22 -23.84 0.91
CA GLN A 54 11.87 -24.84 0.08
C GLN A 54 12.96 -24.22 -0.80
N LYS A 55 12.65 -23.10 -1.48
CA LYS A 55 13.64 -22.36 -2.29
C LYS A 55 14.87 -21.91 -1.51
N VAL A 56 14.70 -21.58 -0.23
CA VAL A 56 15.83 -21.20 0.64
C VAL A 56 16.69 -22.42 0.99
N LEU A 57 16.08 -23.58 1.22
CA LEU A 57 16.80 -24.83 1.54
C LEU A 57 17.57 -25.37 0.34
N GLU A 58 17.02 -25.23 -0.86
CA GLU A 58 17.61 -25.71 -2.12
C GLU A 58 18.60 -24.70 -2.75
N LYS A 59 18.88 -23.59 -2.08
CA LYS A 59 19.70 -22.51 -2.63
C LYS A 59 21.16 -22.94 -2.78
N ASN A 60 21.74 -22.73 -3.96
CA ASN A 60 23.18 -22.90 -4.18
C ASN A 60 23.95 -21.71 -3.55
N PRO A 61 24.90 -21.95 -2.63
CA PRO A 61 25.70 -20.86 -2.04
C PRO A 61 26.57 -20.12 -3.06
N ASP A 62 26.97 -20.77 -4.15
CA ASP A 62 27.87 -20.21 -5.17
C ASP A 62 27.10 -19.65 -6.38
N GLU A 63 25.79 -19.47 -6.27
CA GLU A 63 24.99 -18.89 -7.36
C GLU A 63 25.41 -17.45 -7.66
N PHE A 64 25.64 -17.15 -8.94
CA PHE A 64 25.94 -15.80 -9.41
C PHE A 64 24.99 -15.39 -10.53
N TYR A 65 24.38 -14.22 -10.37
CA TYR A 65 23.59 -13.56 -11.41
C TYR A 65 24.17 -12.16 -11.64
N PHE A 66 24.28 -11.73 -12.90
CA PHE A 66 24.80 -10.38 -13.25
C PHE A 66 24.04 -9.23 -12.56
N GLY A 67 22.76 -9.43 -12.24
CA GLY A 67 21.97 -8.45 -11.49
C GLY A 67 22.44 -8.21 -10.05
N MET A 68 23.24 -9.13 -9.47
CA MET A 68 23.84 -8.97 -8.14
C MET A 68 24.90 -7.86 -8.10
N VAL A 69 25.51 -7.52 -9.25
CA VAL A 69 26.53 -6.46 -9.34
C VAL A 69 25.91 -5.07 -9.11
N ASN A 70 24.71 -4.83 -9.65
CA ASN A 70 24.05 -3.52 -9.62
C ASN A 70 23.02 -3.39 -8.48
N LYS A 71 22.64 -4.49 -7.82
CA LYS A 71 21.64 -4.50 -6.76
C LYS A 71 22.27 -4.81 -5.41
N LYS A 72 21.95 -3.99 -4.42
CA LYS A 72 22.30 -4.27 -3.02
C LYS A 72 21.38 -5.36 -2.47
N GLY A 73 21.95 -6.50 -2.09
CA GLY A 73 21.22 -7.62 -1.48
C GLY A 73 20.59 -7.28 -0.13
N PRO A 74 19.83 -8.21 0.48
CA PRO A 74 19.25 -8.01 1.81
C PRO A 74 20.38 -8.03 2.86
N VAL A 75 20.76 -6.86 3.38
CA VAL A 75 21.86 -6.73 4.35
C VAL A 75 21.31 -6.79 5.77
N LYS A 76 21.81 -7.73 6.60
CA LYS A 76 21.49 -7.84 8.03
C LYS A 76 22.17 -6.76 8.88
N THR A 77 21.97 -5.48 8.54
CA THR A 77 22.60 -4.37 9.26
C THR A 77 21.58 -3.28 9.59
N GLY A 78 21.75 -2.67 10.77
CA GLY A 78 20.93 -1.56 11.24
C GLY A 78 19.64 -1.96 11.97
N LYS A 79 19.10 -1.00 12.73
CA LYS A 79 17.90 -1.17 13.57
C LYS A 79 16.61 -1.44 12.79
N LYS A 80 16.58 -1.12 11.48
CA LYS A 80 15.41 -1.24 10.60
C LYS A 80 15.57 -2.35 9.55
N TYR A 81 16.27 -3.43 9.89
CA TYR A 81 16.45 -4.54 8.97
C TYR A 81 15.12 -5.19 8.58
N THR A 82 14.89 -5.32 7.26
CA THR A 82 13.84 -6.16 6.68
C THR A 82 14.49 -7.17 5.73
N GLY A 83 13.95 -8.39 5.64
CA GLY A 83 14.46 -9.43 4.74
C GLY A 83 14.20 -9.18 3.25
N THR A 84 13.80 -7.97 2.87
CA THR A 84 13.49 -7.56 1.50
C THR A 84 14.68 -6.87 0.84
N VAL A 85 14.86 -7.08 -0.46
CA VAL A 85 15.83 -6.31 -1.25
C VAL A 85 15.33 -4.87 -1.39
N ASN A 86 16.16 -3.89 -1.03
CA ASN A 86 15.81 -2.48 -1.20
C ASN A 86 15.81 -2.13 -2.69
N GLY A 87 14.68 -1.63 -3.18
CA GLY A 87 14.58 -1.07 -4.53
C GLY A 87 15.11 0.35 -4.58
N ASP A 88 15.57 0.76 -5.76
CA ASP A 88 15.82 2.17 -6.06
C ASP A 88 14.48 2.91 -6.17
N ARG A 89 14.40 4.11 -5.61
CA ARG A 89 13.24 5.00 -5.71
C ARG A 89 13.35 5.93 -6.93
N GLY A 90 14.46 5.89 -7.65
CA GLY A 90 14.74 6.74 -8.81
C GLY A 90 15.38 8.08 -8.46
N ASN A 91 15.62 8.36 -7.18
CA ASN A 91 16.33 9.55 -6.77
C ASN A 91 17.82 9.39 -7.07
N GLN A 92 18.35 10.31 -7.86
CA GLN A 92 19.77 10.34 -8.21
C GLN A 92 20.47 11.44 -7.43
N VAL A 93 21.77 11.26 -7.21
CA VAL A 93 22.61 12.35 -6.69
C VAL A 93 22.76 13.37 -7.80
N LEU A 94 22.25 14.57 -7.56
CA LEU A 94 22.34 15.67 -8.51
C LEU A 94 23.73 16.30 -8.46
N ASP A 95 24.21 16.73 -9.62
CA ASP A 95 25.42 17.53 -9.71
C ASP A 95 25.20 18.94 -9.14
N GLN A 96 26.28 19.57 -8.67
CA GLN A 96 26.22 20.86 -8.00
C GLN A 96 25.65 21.96 -8.89
N ASP A 97 25.95 21.93 -10.20
CA ASP A 97 25.43 22.94 -11.12
C ASP A 97 23.94 22.77 -11.37
N ALA A 98 23.44 21.52 -11.42
CA ALA A 98 22.01 21.24 -11.46
C ALA A 98 21.31 21.72 -10.18
N VAL A 99 21.91 21.46 -9.01
CA VAL A 99 21.38 21.94 -7.72
C VAL A 99 21.32 23.47 -7.67
N ARG A 100 22.37 24.17 -8.12
CA ARG A 100 22.40 25.64 -8.18
C ARG A 100 21.29 26.18 -9.07
N LEU A 101 21.12 25.62 -10.27
CA LEU A 101 20.07 26.00 -11.20
C LEU A 101 18.67 25.88 -10.55
N PHE A 102 18.38 24.74 -9.93
CA PHE A 102 17.11 24.52 -9.25
C PHE A 102 16.90 25.52 -8.10
N LYS A 103 17.93 25.82 -7.31
CA LYS A 103 17.84 26.84 -6.25
C LYS A 103 17.60 28.24 -6.78
N THR A 104 18.16 28.61 -7.93
CA THR A 104 17.90 29.91 -8.56
C THR A 104 16.45 30.00 -9.05
N GLN A 105 15.92 28.92 -9.63
CA GLN A 105 14.51 28.84 -10.04
C GLN A 105 13.56 28.97 -8.84
N ASP A 106 13.83 28.23 -7.75
CA ASP A 106 13.08 28.30 -6.50
C ASP A 106 13.08 29.73 -5.93
N LEU A 107 14.25 30.38 -5.90
CA LEU A 107 14.37 31.75 -5.41
C LEU A 107 13.55 32.74 -6.25
N GLY A 108 13.57 32.59 -7.57
CA GLY A 108 12.73 33.38 -8.48
C GLY A 108 11.25 33.21 -8.18
N TYR A 109 10.80 31.97 -8.02
CA TYR A 109 9.41 31.64 -7.68
C TYR A 109 8.99 32.22 -6.32
N VAL A 110 9.82 32.08 -5.28
CA VAL A 110 9.50 32.64 -3.95
C VAL A 110 9.40 34.15 -4.00
N ARG A 111 10.27 34.84 -4.76
CA ARG A 111 10.20 36.29 -4.94
C ARG A 111 8.91 36.74 -5.61
N THR A 112 8.48 36.06 -6.67
CA THR A 112 7.23 36.41 -7.37
C THR A 112 6.01 36.18 -6.47
N MET A 113 5.97 35.05 -5.76
CA MET A 113 4.89 34.75 -4.82
C MET A 113 4.85 35.73 -3.64
N ARG A 114 6.00 36.14 -3.10
CA ARG A 114 6.08 37.17 -2.05
C ARG A 114 5.51 38.50 -2.53
N ASN A 115 5.89 38.96 -3.73
CA ASN A 115 5.40 40.23 -4.26
C ASN A 115 3.89 40.22 -4.51
N LYS A 116 3.34 39.07 -4.92
CA LYS A 116 1.89 38.89 -5.06
C LYS A 116 1.20 39.00 -3.69
N ALA A 117 1.69 38.28 -2.69
CA ALA A 117 1.13 38.32 -1.34
C ALA A 117 1.19 39.73 -0.72
N LEU A 118 2.28 40.48 -0.94
CA LEU A 118 2.39 41.86 -0.45
C LEU A 118 1.30 42.78 -1.03
N LYS A 119 0.97 42.63 -2.31
CA LYS A 119 -0.11 43.40 -2.95
C LYS A 119 -1.48 43.01 -2.41
N GLU A 120 -1.73 41.72 -2.20
CA GLU A 120 -2.98 41.24 -1.61
C GLU A 120 -3.16 41.77 -0.19
N VAL A 121 -2.08 41.81 0.62
CA VAL A 121 -2.09 42.41 1.95
C VAL A 121 -2.41 43.91 1.88
N GLU A 122 -1.73 44.66 1.00
CA GLU A 122 -1.97 46.09 0.84
C GLU A 122 -3.43 46.39 0.42
N GLU A 123 -4.00 45.60 -0.49
CA GLU A 123 -5.41 45.72 -0.89
C GLU A 123 -6.38 45.40 0.26
N LEU A 124 -6.07 44.39 1.08
CA LEU A 124 -6.88 44.02 2.24
C LEU A 124 -6.85 45.10 3.32
N GLU A 125 -5.66 45.63 3.64
CA GLU A 125 -5.49 46.72 4.61
C GLU A 125 -6.28 47.95 4.19
N LYS A 126 -6.16 48.37 2.93
CA LYS A 126 -6.95 49.48 2.37
C LYS A 126 -8.46 49.22 2.47
N ARG A 127 -8.91 47.99 2.26
CA ARG A 127 -10.35 47.64 2.34
C ARG A 127 -10.86 47.64 3.78
N THR A 128 -10.01 47.39 4.77
CA THR A 128 -10.38 47.40 6.20
C THR A 128 -10.31 48.78 6.86
N GLU A 129 -9.57 49.73 6.27
CA GLU A 129 -9.46 51.11 6.77
C GLU A 129 -10.64 52.02 6.35
N TYR A 130 -11.60 51.52 5.57
CA TYR A 130 -12.91 52.15 5.30
C TYR A 130 -14.05 51.39 5.98
#